data_AF-A0A2Z6Q6V2-F1
#
_entry.id   AF-A0A2Z6Q6V2-F1
#
_cell.length_a   1.000
_cell.length_b   1.000
_cell.length_c   1.000
_cell.angle_alpha   90.00
_cell.angle_beta   90.00
_cell.angle_gamma   90.00
#
_symmetry.space_group_name_H-M   'P 1'
#
loop_
_entity.id
_entity.type
_entity.pdbx_description
1 polymer ?
#
loop_
_entity_poly.entity_id
_entity_poly.type
_entity_poly.pdbx_seq_one_letter_code
_entity_poly.pdbx_strand_id
1 'polypeptide(L)'
;MSVNDKPTFECLLLRMLVSNGLPFTFLENEDMQAVFNFILPGICLPNRKAIGGRVLKKNAKSLKKNITDIAKKDIDGVTVTFDGWTNVKAEHIWGIVLITSHGQPLIWGAYDISGKASRTENVFQYIKNLMVETNKVGINIKAFVSDSAGEYTAARKQLRIEFSNKIFLPCMVHQMNLVFGDIFKENALYKQTSAEAIRIVSYFNKLPYFTGNLRDEQLRIYDKTVSLLSPGDTKWNSYYFCFHSILKTKVALKFLSAKFNKH
;
A
#
# COMPACT_ATOMS: atom_id res chain seq x y z
N MET A 1 16.05 -32.60 -14.95
CA MET A 1 16.38 -31.16 -15.00
C MET A 1 17.89 -31.03 -15.06
N SER A 2 18.44 -30.35 -16.07
CA SER A 2 19.90 -30.18 -16.15
C SER A 2 20.39 -29.21 -15.06
N VAL A 3 21.69 -29.21 -14.77
CA VAL A 3 22.30 -28.25 -13.83
C VAL A 3 22.04 -26.79 -14.28
N ASN A 4 21.94 -26.58 -15.60
CA ASN A 4 21.71 -25.25 -16.19
C ASN A 4 20.26 -24.77 -16.04
N ASP A 5 19.29 -25.68 -15.90
CA ASP A 5 17.86 -25.33 -15.78
C ASP A 5 17.47 -24.96 -14.36
N LYS A 6 18.21 -25.45 -13.36
CA LYS A 6 17.90 -25.27 -11.93
C LYS A 6 17.76 -23.79 -11.52
N PRO A 7 18.63 -22.85 -11.93
CA PRO A 7 18.47 -21.44 -11.59
C PRO A 7 17.19 -20.81 -12.17
N THR A 8 16.81 -21.20 -13.39
CA THR A 8 15.60 -20.73 -14.05
C THR A 8 14.36 -21.27 -13.34
N PHE A 9 14.36 -22.56 -12.99
CA PHE A 9 13.30 -23.18 -12.21
C PHE A 9 13.12 -22.51 -10.84
N GLU A 10 14.20 -22.31 -10.08
CA GLU A 10 14.17 -21.61 -8.78
C GLU A 10 13.63 -20.17 -8.91
N CYS A 11 13.96 -19.47 -10.00
CA CYS A 11 13.44 -18.14 -10.31
C CYS A 11 11.93 -18.16 -10.58
N LEU A 12 11.45 -19.10 -11.39
CA LEU A 12 10.03 -19.26 -11.71
C LEU A 12 9.22 -19.63 -10.46
N LEU A 13 9.73 -20.54 -9.61
CA LEU A 13 9.11 -20.86 -8.34
C LEU A 13 9.01 -19.64 -7.42
N LEU A 14 10.09 -18.86 -7.27
CA LEU A 14 10.05 -17.65 -6.47
C LEU A 14 8.98 -16.67 -6.99
N ARG A 15 8.90 -16.47 -8.31
CA ARG A 15 7.88 -15.60 -8.92
C ARG A 15 6.46 -16.10 -8.69
N MET A 16 6.24 -17.41 -8.79
CA MET A 16 4.96 -18.04 -8.47
C MET A 16 4.57 -17.77 -7.02
N LEU A 17 5.48 -17.99 -6.06
CA LEU A 17 5.21 -17.73 -4.65
C LEU A 17 4.86 -16.26 -4.39
N VAL A 18 5.67 -15.34 -4.93
CA VAL A 18 5.49 -13.89 -4.73
C VAL A 18 4.19 -13.39 -5.38
N SER A 19 3.90 -13.80 -6.61
CA SER A 19 2.69 -13.36 -7.33
C SER A 19 1.39 -13.86 -6.70
N ASN A 20 1.43 -15.02 -6.03
CA ASN A 20 0.26 -15.61 -5.35
C ASN A 20 0.22 -15.30 -3.85
N GLY A 21 1.18 -14.55 -3.31
CA GLY A 21 1.26 -14.26 -1.87
C GLY A 21 1.48 -15.49 -1.00
N LEU A 22 2.10 -16.54 -1.54
CA LEU A 22 2.31 -17.80 -0.83
C LEU A 22 3.53 -17.71 0.10
N PRO A 23 3.46 -18.26 1.32
CA PRO A 23 4.61 -18.31 2.22
C PRO A 23 5.69 -19.24 1.65
N PHE A 24 6.97 -18.99 1.93
CA PHE A 24 8.06 -19.86 1.45
C PHE A 24 8.00 -21.28 2.01
N THR A 25 7.30 -21.48 3.14
CA THR A 25 6.99 -22.81 3.70
C THR A 25 6.03 -23.61 2.83
N PHE A 26 5.35 -23.00 1.85
CA PHE A 26 4.48 -23.69 0.91
C PHE A 26 5.20 -24.82 0.14
N LEU A 27 6.50 -24.63 -0.15
CA LEU A 27 7.32 -25.65 -0.81
C LEU A 27 7.67 -26.85 0.10
N GLU A 28 7.44 -26.72 1.40
CA GLU A 28 7.71 -27.73 2.42
C GLU A 28 6.44 -28.50 2.83
N ASN A 29 5.29 -28.16 2.25
CA ASN A 29 4.04 -28.88 2.47
C ASN A 29 4.05 -30.23 1.74
N GLU A 30 3.59 -31.29 2.42
CA GLU A 30 3.66 -32.67 1.92
C GLU A 30 2.80 -32.89 0.66
N ASP A 31 1.57 -32.37 0.62
CA ASP A 31 0.69 -32.50 -0.55
C ASP A 31 1.25 -31.74 -1.76
N MET A 32 1.81 -30.57 -1.52
CA MET A 32 2.51 -29.79 -2.55
C MET A 32 3.69 -30.57 -3.13
N GLN A 33 4.51 -31.19 -2.28
CA GLN A 33 5.61 -32.05 -2.72
C GLN A 33 5.11 -33.29 -3.47
N ALA A 34 4.02 -33.91 -3.02
CA ALA A 34 3.40 -35.04 -3.69
C ALA A 34 2.95 -34.70 -5.12
N VAL A 35 2.34 -33.52 -5.32
CA VAL A 35 1.97 -33.03 -6.66
C VAL A 35 3.18 -32.86 -7.56
N PHE A 36 4.26 -32.24 -7.07
CA PHE A 36 5.48 -32.07 -7.87
C PHE A 36 6.18 -33.40 -8.16
N ASN A 37 6.19 -34.33 -7.21
CA ASN A 37 6.71 -35.68 -7.39
C ASN A 37 5.88 -36.49 -8.39
N PHE A 38 4.57 -36.30 -8.45
CA PHE A 38 3.71 -36.94 -9.45
C PHE A 38 3.99 -36.40 -10.86
N ILE A 39 4.10 -35.08 -11.01
CA ILE A 39 4.33 -34.43 -12.31
C ILE A 39 5.75 -34.71 -12.82
N LEU A 40 6.75 -34.59 -11.93
CA LEU A 40 8.18 -34.69 -12.25
C LEU A 40 8.93 -35.35 -11.07
N PRO A 41 8.96 -36.69 -10.97
CA PRO A 41 9.52 -37.43 -9.82
C PRO A 41 10.98 -37.11 -9.49
N GLY A 42 11.75 -36.67 -10.48
CA GLY A 42 13.17 -36.33 -10.30
C GLY A 42 13.45 -34.88 -9.88
N ILE A 43 12.41 -34.06 -9.61
CA ILE A 43 12.60 -32.65 -9.27
C ILE A 43 12.80 -32.47 -7.77
N CYS A 44 13.95 -31.89 -7.39
CA CYS A 44 14.20 -31.53 -6.01
C CYS A 44 13.76 -30.09 -5.78
N LEU A 45 12.71 -29.90 -4.97
CA LEU A 45 12.21 -28.58 -4.61
C LEU A 45 13.16 -27.87 -3.63
N PRO A 46 13.42 -26.57 -3.82
CA PRO A 46 14.19 -25.79 -2.86
C PRO A 46 13.38 -25.61 -1.57
N ASN A 47 14.05 -25.75 -0.42
CA ASN A 47 13.44 -25.45 0.87
C ASN A 47 13.27 -23.94 1.11
N ARG A 48 12.55 -23.56 2.17
CA ARG A 48 12.27 -22.16 2.50
C ARG A 48 13.53 -21.33 2.69
N LYS A 49 14.61 -21.93 3.22
CA LYS A 49 15.90 -21.26 3.43
C LYS A 49 16.60 -20.96 2.10
N ALA A 50 16.53 -21.88 1.14
CA ALA A 50 17.09 -21.68 -0.19
C ALA A 50 16.34 -20.58 -0.95
N ILE A 51 15.00 -20.62 -0.94
CA ILE A 51 14.15 -19.60 -1.56
C ILE A 51 14.35 -18.23 -0.92
N GLY A 52 14.13 -18.12 0.40
CA GLY A 52 14.25 -16.85 1.13
C GLY A 52 15.69 -16.32 1.25
N GLY A 53 16.68 -17.17 1.00
CA GLY A 53 18.10 -16.83 1.03
C GLY A 53 18.67 -16.58 -0.35
N ARG A 54 19.40 -17.57 -0.88
CA ARG A 54 20.20 -17.45 -2.10
C ARG A 54 19.35 -17.04 -3.31
N VAL A 55 18.19 -17.67 -3.51
CA VAL A 55 17.33 -17.44 -4.69
C VAL A 55 16.75 -16.04 -4.65
N LEU A 56 16.15 -15.62 -3.54
CA LEU A 56 15.62 -14.27 -3.35
C LEU A 56 16.71 -13.21 -3.53
N LYS A 57 17.87 -13.36 -2.88
CA LYS A 57 18.99 -12.40 -3.00
C LYS A 57 19.49 -12.26 -4.44
N LYS A 58 19.62 -13.37 -5.18
CA LYS A 58 20.02 -13.35 -6.59
C LYS A 58 19.00 -12.62 -7.46
N ASN A 59 17.72 -12.94 -7.30
CA ASN A 59 16.63 -12.32 -8.05
C ASN A 59 16.48 -10.82 -7.72
N ALA A 60 16.59 -10.44 -6.44
CA ALA A 60 16.55 -9.05 -6.01
C ALA A 60 17.70 -8.22 -6.62
N LYS A 61 18.92 -8.78 -6.69
CA LYS A 61 20.06 -8.13 -7.38
C LYS A 61 19.77 -7.92 -8.87
N SER A 62 19.24 -8.94 -9.55
CA SER A 62 18.86 -8.82 -10.96
C SER A 62 17.76 -7.79 -11.18
N LEU A 63 16.74 -7.78 -10.31
CA LEU A 63 15.65 -6.81 -10.37
C LEU A 63 16.17 -5.39 -10.12
N LYS A 64 17.04 -5.19 -9.14
CA LYS A 64 17.66 -3.88 -8.86
C LYS A 64 18.48 -3.38 -10.05
N LYS A 65 19.19 -4.26 -10.75
CA LYS A 65 19.89 -3.92 -11.99
C LYS A 65 18.90 -3.46 -13.06
N ASN A 66 17.84 -4.22 -13.31
CA ASN A 66 16.82 -3.86 -14.30
C ASN A 66 16.13 -2.53 -13.96
N ILE A 67 15.74 -2.32 -12.70
CA ILE A 67 15.16 -1.05 -12.23
C ILE A 67 16.11 0.11 -12.49
N THR A 68 17.38 -0.07 -12.15
CA THR A 68 18.42 0.93 -12.39
C THR A 68 18.56 1.22 -13.89
N ASP A 69 18.61 0.19 -14.74
CA ASP A 69 18.76 0.34 -16.19
C ASP A 69 17.55 1.03 -16.84
N ILE A 70 16.33 0.75 -16.37
CA ILE A 70 15.11 1.45 -16.82
C ILE A 70 15.15 2.92 -16.39
N ALA A 71 15.39 3.18 -15.10
CA ALA A 71 15.39 4.53 -14.55
C ALA A 71 16.48 5.43 -15.14
N LYS A 72 17.64 4.89 -15.51
CA LYS A 72 18.71 5.64 -16.20
C LYS A 72 18.36 6.04 -17.62
N LYS A 73 17.58 5.22 -18.33
CA LYS A 73 17.21 5.45 -19.73
C LYS A 73 16.09 6.48 -19.89
N ASP A 74 15.47 6.88 -18.78
CA ASP A 74 14.44 7.90 -18.77
C ASP A 74 15.07 9.28 -19.00
N ILE A 75 14.93 9.80 -20.22
CA ILE A 75 15.55 11.06 -20.67
C ILE A 75 14.96 12.25 -19.91
N ASP A 76 13.65 12.23 -19.70
CA ASP A 76 12.93 13.27 -18.94
C ASP A 76 13.21 13.16 -17.44
N GLY A 77 13.68 11.99 -16.99
CA GLY A 77 14.05 11.69 -15.63
C GLY A 77 12.86 11.23 -14.79
N VAL A 78 13.16 10.71 -13.61
CA VAL A 78 12.19 10.04 -12.75
C VAL A 78 11.68 10.93 -11.63
N THR A 79 10.46 10.63 -11.17
CA THR A 79 9.90 11.17 -9.93
C THR A 79 10.05 10.15 -8.81
N VAL A 80 10.63 10.56 -7.68
CA VAL A 80 10.68 9.73 -6.49
C VAL A 80 9.41 9.97 -5.68
N THR A 81 8.69 8.91 -5.33
CA THR A 81 7.71 8.96 -4.25
C THR A 81 8.17 8.07 -3.10
N PHE A 82 7.89 8.51 -1.88
CA PHE A 82 8.21 7.74 -0.70
C PHE A 82 7.11 7.85 0.35
N ASP A 83 6.98 6.79 1.14
CA ASP A 83 5.97 6.64 2.16
C ASP A 83 6.56 5.94 3.40
N GLY A 84 6.06 6.31 4.57
CA GLY A 84 6.46 5.76 5.86
C GLY A 84 5.35 4.89 6.44
N TRP A 85 5.66 3.66 6.86
CA TRP A 85 4.71 2.84 7.62
C TRP A 85 5.41 2.09 8.74
N THR A 86 4.65 1.79 9.79
CA THR A 86 5.09 0.89 10.85
C THR A 86 4.63 -0.52 10.51
N ASN A 87 5.56 -1.48 10.46
CA ASN A 87 5.23 -2.87 10.19
C ASN A 87 4.73 -3.61 11.46
N VAL A 88 4.33 -4.86 11.32
CA VAL A 88 3.82 -5.69 12.43
C VAL A 88 4.84 -5.98 13.54
N LYS A 89 6.13 -5.72 13.29
CA LYS A 89 7.21 -5.82 14.29
C LYS A 89 7.50 -4.49 14.99
N ALA A 90 6.66 -3.48 14.78
CA ALA A 90 6.86 -2.11 15.23
C ALA A 90 8.12 -1.44 14.65
N GLU A 91 8.59 -1.90 13.49
CA GLU A 91 9.69 -1.25 12.76
C GLU A 91 9.10 -0.16 11.85
N HIS A 92 9.65 1.04 11.89
CA HIS A 92 9.30 2.14 11.00
C HIS A 92 10.10 2.02 9.69
N ILE A 93 9.39 1.77 8.61
CA ILE A 93 9.95 1.50 7.28
C ILE A 93 9.67 2.69 6.36
N TRP A 94 10.70 3.12 5.66
CA TRP A 94 10.65 4.15 4.63
C TRP A 94 10.76 3.50 3.25
N GLY A 95 9.64 3.39 2.52
CA GLY A 95 9.59 2.81 1.19
C GLY A 95 9.77 3.86 0.10
N ILE A 96 10.45 3.48 -0.97
CA ILE A 96 10.80 4.36 -2.08
C ILE A 96 10.40 3.69 -3.40
N VAL A 97 9.68 4.45 -4.22
CA VAL A 97 9.29 4.07 -5.58
C VAL A 97 9.73 5.17 -6.53
N LEU A 98 10.42 4.79 -7.60
CA LEU A 98 10.70 5.68 -8.73
C LEU A 98 9.56 5.53 -9.73
N ILE A 99 9.05 6.65 -10.23
CA ILE A 99 8.03 6.70 -11.26
C ILE A 99 8.69 7.31 -12.49
N THR A 100 8.72 6.57 -13.59
CA THR A 100 9.25 7.06 -14.86
C THR A 100 8.35 8.15 -15.45
N SER A 101 8.84 8.91 -16.41
CA SER A 101 8.08 9.88 -17.20
C SER A 101 6.85 9.26 -17.88
N HIS A 102 6.95 8.00 -18.29
CA HIS A 102 5.82 7.21 -18.80
C HIS A 102 4.87 6.63 -17.74
N GLY A 103 5.08 6.95 -16.46
CA GLY A 103 4.22 6.50 -15.36
C GLY A 103 4.49 5.08 -14.86
N GLN A 104 5.59 4.43 -15.25
CA GLN A 104 5.94 3.10 -14.76
C GLN A 104 6.49 3.17 -13.32
N PRO A 105 5.89 2.45 -12.35
CA PRO A 105 6.43 2.37 -11.00
C PRO A 105 7.56 1.35 -10.90
N LEU A 106 8.67 1.74 -10.28
CA LEU A 106 9.87 0.93 -10.05
C LEU A 106 10.19 0.94 -8.55
N ILE A 107 10.06 -0.22 -7.89
CA ILE A 107 10.28 -0.34 -6.44
C ILE A 107 11.78 -0.26 -6.14
N TRP A 108 12.26 0.90 -5.70
CA TRP A 108 13.68 1.13 -5.43
C TRP A 108 14.16 0.36 -4.20
N GLY A 109 13.39 0.44 -3.13
CA GLY A 109 13.73 -0.22 -1.87
C GLY A 109 12.88 0.26 -0.70
N ALA A 110 13.13 -0.37 0.44
CA ALA A 110 12.54 -0.01 1.71
C ALA A 110 13.67 -0.02 2.76
N TYR A 111 13.70 1.00 3.60
CA TYR A 111 14.77 1.22 4.57
C TYR A 111 14.16 1.24 5.97
N ASP A 112 14.75 0.47 6.88
CA ASP A 112 14.41 0.56 8.30
C ASP A 112 15.00 1.85 8.87
N ILE A 113 14.10 2.71 9.37
CA ILE A 113 14.43 3.98 10.01
C ILE A 113 13.93 4.03 11.47
N SER A 114 13.60 2.88 12.07
CA SER A 114 13.09 2.76 13.44
C SER A 114 13.99 3.42 14.49
N GLY A 115 15.32 3.30 14.31
CA GLY A 115 16.31 3.88 15.22
C GLY A 115 16.47 5.40 15.11
N LYS A 116 15.67 6.07 14.28
CA LYS A 116 15.80 7.51 14.00
C LYS A 116 14.47 8.20 14.25
N ALA A 117 14.49 9.29 15.03
CA ALA A 117 13.28 10.06 15.29
C ALA A 117 12.68 10.63 13.99
N SER A 118 11.35 10.71 13.90
CA SER A 118 10.69 11.41 12.79
C SER A 118 10.84 12.93 12.96
N ARG A 119 12.01 13.45 12.57
CA ARG A 119 12.37 14.87 12.61
C ARG A 119 12.67 15.35 11.21
N THR A 120 12.39 16.62 10.95
CA THR A 120 12.64 17.30 9.67
C THR A 120 14.06 17.07 9.17
N GLU A 121 15.05 17.19 10.04
CA GLU A 121 16.48 17.05 9.71
C GLU A 121 16.81 15.63 9.24
N ASN A 122 16.15 14.62 9.81
CA ASN A 122 16.36 13.23 9.44
C ASN A 122 15.76 12.94 8.07
N VAL A 123 14.52 13.39 7.82
CA VAL A 123 13.86 13.28 6.49
C VAL A 123 14.71 13.95 5.42
N PHE A 124 15.17 15.17 5.71
CA PHE A 124 16.04 15.94 4.83
C PHE A 124 17.33 15.17 4.48
N GLN A 125 17.98 14.55 5.47
CA GLN A 125 19.15 13.73 5.23
C GLN A 125 18.87 12.45 4.45
N TYR A 126 17.72 11.81 4.64
CA TYR A 126 17.35 10.61 3.86
C TYR A 126 17.20 10.95 2.38
N ILE A 127 16.57 12.08 2.08
CA ILE A 127 16.38 12.54 0.70
C ILE A 127 17.73 12.90 0.07
N LYS A 128 18.63 13.57 0.79
CA LYS A 128 20.00 13.85 0.32
C LYS A 128 20.79 12.57 0.05
N ASN A 129 20.76 11.61 0.97
CA ASN A 129 21.44 10.33 0.80
C ASN A 129 20.88 9.58 -0.43
N LEU A 130 19.57 9.60 -0.63
CA LEU A 130 18.93 9.02 -1.81
C LEU A 130 19.40 9.70 -3.10
N MET A 131 19.50 11.03 -3.13
CA MET A 131 20.05 11.77 -4.27
C MET A 131 21.48 11.33 -4.58
N VAL A 132 22.33 11.18 -3.56
CA VAL A 132 23.72 10.72 -3.72
C VAL A 132 23.75 9.28 -4.24
N GLU A 133 22.97 8.37 -3.66
CA GLU A 133 22.90 6.96 -4.08
C GLU A 133 22.45 6.79 -5.53
N THR A 134 21.41 7.54 -5.93
CA THR A 134 20.83 7.48 -7.28
C THR A 134 21.73 8.16 -8.31
N ASN A 135 22.38 9.26 -7.95
CA ASN A 135 23.37 9.92 -8.82
C ASN A 135 24.61 9.04 -9.06
N LYS A 136 25.07 8.29 -8.05
CA LYS A 136 26.19 7.32 -8.21
C LYS A 136 25.91 6.26 -9.26
N VAL A 137 24.64 5.89 -9.45
CA VAL A 137 24.23 4.97 -10.51
C VAL A 137 23.73 5.71 -11.75
N GLY A 138 23.77 7.04 -11.84
CA GLY A 138 23.40 7.81 -13.03
C GLY A 138 21.89 7.95 -13.25
N ILE A 139 21.07 7.77 -12.21
CA ILE A 139 19.62 8.01 -12.32
C ILE A 139 19.35 9.50 -12.16
N ASN A 140 18.66 10.08 -13.14
CA ASN A 140 18.28 11.49 -13.15
C ASN A 140 16.93 11.69 -12.45
N ILE A 141 16.94 12.11 -11.19
CA ILE A 141 15.71 12.47 -10.47
C ILE A 141 15.29 13.91 -10.80
N LYS A 142 14.04 14.16 -11.17
CA LYS A 142 13.49 15.51 -11.35
C LYS A 142 12.62 15.98 -10.21
N ALA A 143 11.86 15.07 -9.62
CA ALA A 143 10.86 15.43 -8.63
C ALA A 143 10.85 14.47 -7.43
N PHE A 144 10.37 14.97 -6.30
CA PHE A 144 10.12 14.23 -5.07
C PHE A 144 8.69 14.47 -4.61
N VAL A 145 7.99 13.41 -4.24
CA VAL A 145 6.61 13.42 -3.75
C VAL A 145 6.57 12.72 -2.38
N SER A 146 6.15 13.45 -1.36
CA SER A 146 5.97 12.92 0.01
C SER A 146 4.57 13.16 0.50
N ASP A 147 4.16 12.52 1.60
CA ASP A 147 2.98 12.94 2.34
C ASP A 147 3.10 14.40 2.87
N SER A 148 2.06 14.88 3.52
CA SER A 148 2.03 16.23 4.12
C SER A 148 2.07 16.24 5.63
N ALA A 149 2.60 15.19 6.27
CA ALA A 149 2.93 15.24 7.68
C ALA A 149 3.94 16.37 7.95
N GLY A 150 4.01 16.83 9.19
CA GLY A 150 4.68 18.08 9.56
C GLY A 150 6.17 18.10 9.18
N GLU A 151 6.87 17.01 9.49
CA GLU A 151 8.29 16.79 9.20
C GLU A 151 8.58 16.77 7.69
N TYR A 152 7.74 16.11 6.90
CA TYR A 152 7.90 16.03 5.44
C TYR A 152 7.59 17.37 4.77
N THR A 153 6.57 18.07 5.26
CA THR A 153 6.22 19.42 4.78
C THR A 153 7.35 20.40 5.06
N ALA A 154 7.92 20.39 6.27
CA ALA A 154 9.06 21.22 6.63
C ALA A 154 10.31 20.87 5.79
N ALA A 155 10.62 19.58 5.62
CA ALA A 155 11.76 19.12 4.83
C ALA A 155 11.63 19.54 3.37
N ARG A 156 10.45 19.39 2.76
CA ARG A 156 10.19 19.83 1.37
C ARG A 156 10.42 21.33 1.19
N LYS A 157 10.02 22.17 2.16
CA LYS A 157 10.26 23.62 2.11
C LYS A 157 11.76 23.94 2.09
N GLN A 158 12.53 23.31 2.98
CA GLN A 158 13.99 23.49 3.05
C GLN A 158 14.69 22.98 1.77
N LEU A 159 14.32 21.79 1.31
CA LEU A 159 14.91 21.18 0.11
C LEU A 159 14.63 21.97 -1.17
N ARG A 160 13.45 22.60 -1.27
CA ARG A 160 13.12 23.46 -2.42
C ARG A 160 14.03 24.68 -2.51
N ILE A 161 14.49 25.21 -1.37
CA ILE A 161 15.43 26.34 -1.34
C ILE A 161 16.83 25.87 -1.74
N GLU A 162 17.28 24.73 -1.21
CA GLU A 162 18.63 24.22 -1.48
C GLU A 162 18.80 23.65 -2.89
N PHE A 163 17.78 22.97 -3.42
CA PHE A 163 17.84 22.28 -4.71
C PHE A 163 16.85 22.89 -5.71
N SER A 164 17.17 24.09 -6.20
CA SER A 164 16.34 24.84 -7.16
C SER A 164 16.10 24.13 -8.49
N ASN A 165 16.95 23.16 -8.84
CA ASN A 165 16.82 22.33 -10.04
C ASN A 165 15.94 21.07 -9.84
N LYS A 166 15.34 20.88 -8.66
CA LYS A 166 14.44 19.75 -8.34
C LYS A 166 13.06 20.25 -7.93
N ILE A 167 12.05 19.47 -8.23
CA ILE A 167 10.66 19.76 -7.87
C ILE A 167 10.29 18.98 -6.60
N PHE A 168 9.70 19.64 -5.61
CA PHE A 168 9.20 19.00 -4.38
C PHE A 168 7.69 19.21 -4.25
N LEU A 169 6.91 18.14 -4.34
CA LEU A 169 5.45 18.18 -4.35
C LEU A 169 4.86 17.45 -3.13
N PRO A 170 3.71 17.90 -2.61
CA PRO A 170 2.92 17.11 -1.69
C PRO A 170 2.23 15.95 -2.43
N CYS A 171 1.93 14.88 -1.71
CA CYS A 171 1.13 13.78 -2.20
C CYS A 171 -0.30 14.26 -2.48
N MET A 172 -0.73 14.17 -3.74
CA MET A 172 -2.06 14.63 -4.15
C MET A 172 -3.19 13.88 -3.43
N VAL A 173 -3.02 12.58 -3.16
CA VAL A 173 -4.01 11.77 -2.42
C VAL A 173 -4.23 12.34 -1.02
N HIS A 174 -3.16 12.72 -0.34
CA HIS A 174 -3.24 13.33 0.98
C HIS A 174 -3.83 14.75 0.91
N GLN A 175 -3.46 15.55 -0.09
CA GLN A 175 -4.03 16.88 -0.29
C GLN A 175 -5.54 16.83 -0.54
N MET A 176 -6.01 15.90 -1.39
CA MET A 176 -7.44 15.67 -1.59
C MET A 176 -8.14 15.30 -0.27
N ASN A 177 -7.51 14.44 0.55
CA ASN A 177 -8.08 14.04 1.85
C ASN A 177 -8.27 15.25 2.78
N LEU A 178 -7.30 16.17 2.83
CA LEU A 178 -7.40 17.41 3.60
C LEU A 178 -8.53 18.31 3.08
N VAL A 179 -8.62 18.50 1.76
CA VAL A 179 -9.69 19.31 1.13
C VAL A 179 -11.08 18.79 1.51
N PHE A 180 -11.32 17.47 1.42
CA PHE A 180 -12.60 16.89 1.85
C PHE A 180 -12.85 17.08 3.35
N GLY A 181 -11.81 16.91 4.17
CA GLY A 181 -11.88 17.17 5.60
C GLY A 181 -12.30 18.61 5.93
N ASP A 182 -11.80 19.58 5.17
CA ASP A 182 -12.13 20.99 5.36
C ASP A 182 -13.54 21.31 4.84
N ILE A 183 -13.96 20.78 3.68
CA ILE A 183 -15.34 20.91 3.19
C ILE A 183 -16.37 20.46 4.25
N PHE A 184 -16.10 19.37 4.97
CA PHE A 184 -17.00 18.92 6.04
C PHE A 184 -17.03 19.87 7.25
N LYS A 185 -15.97 20.65 7.49
CA LYS A 185 -15.90 21.63 8.58
C LYS A 185 -16.54 22.97 8.23
N GLU A 186 -16.57 23.35 6.95
CA GLU A 186 -17.10 24.63 6.48
C GLU A 186 -18.59 24.83 6.80
N ASN A 187 -19.38 23.75 6.89
CA ASN A 187 -20.81 23.82 7.14
C ASN A 187 -21.23 22.91 8.30
N ALA A 188 -21.96 23.47 9.27
CA ALA A 188 -22.50 22.73 10.41
C ALA A 188 -23.36 21.53 10.00
N LEU A 189 -24.15 21.66 8.93
CA LEU A 189 -24.96 20.58 8.37
C LEU A 189 -24.09 19.43 7.85
N TYR A 190 -23.01 19.73 7.13
CA TYR A 190 -22.10 18.71 6.60
C TYR A 190 -21.32 18.02 7.72
N LYS A 191 -20.87 18.79 8.72
CA LYS A 191 -20.24 18.26 9.93
C LYS A 191 -21.17 17.30 10.69
N GLN A 192 -22.42 17.69 10.88
CA GLN A 192 -23.42 16.86 11.55
C GLN A 192 -23.72 15.59 10.74
N THR A 193 -24.02 15.74 9.44
CA THR A 193 -24.38 14.61 8.56
C THR A 193 -23.25 13.58 8.48
N SER A 194 -22.00 14.04 8.32
CA SER A 194 -20.83 13.16 8.30
C SER A 194 -20.63 12.43 9.63
N ALA A 195 -20.77 13.13 10.76
CA ALA A 195 -20.66 12.52 12.08
C ALA A 195 -21.74 11.45 12.34
N GLU A 196 -22.99 11.72 11.93
CA GLU A 196 -24.09 10.77 12.05
C GLU A 196 -23.88 9.54 11.15
N ALA A 197 -23.45 9.74 9.90
CA ALA A 197 -23.12 8.64 8.99
C ALA A 197 -22.01 7.74 9.57
N ILE A 198 -20.95 8.33 10.11
CA ILE A 198 -19.86 7.60 10.77
C ILE A 198 -20.37 6.85 11.99
N ARG A 199 -21.28 7.45 12.78
CA ARG A 199 -21.91 6.82 13.94
C ARG A 199 -22.71 5.58 13.55
N ILE A 200 -23.50 5.65 12.47
CA ILE A 200 -24.26 4.50 11.95
C ILE A 200 -23.30 3.36 11.60
N VAL A 201 -22.29 3.63 10.78
CA VAL A 201 -21.33 2.60 10.37
C VAL A 201 -20.58 2.01 11.57
N SER A 202 -20.15 2.86 12.49
CA SER A 202 -19.46 2.44 13.72
C SER A 202 -20.33 1.57 14.62
N TYR A 203 -21.64 1.84 14.69
CA TYR A 203 -22.58 1.03 15.46
C TYR A 203 -22.66 -0.40 14.94
N PHE A 204 -22.87 -0.57 13.63
CA PHE A 204 -22.95 -1.90 13.02
C PHE A 204 -21.61 -2.63 13.10
N ASN A 205 -20.50 -1.96 12.80
CA ASN A 205 -19.17 -2.58 12.87
C ASN A 205 -18.79 -3.08 14.28
N LYS A 206 -19.33 -2.47 15.35
CA LYS A 206 -19.11 -2.90 16.73
C LYS A 206 -20.09 -3.97 17.23
N LEU A 207 -21.23 -4.15 16.57
CA LEU A 207 -22.30 -5.02 17.04
C LEU A 207 -22.60 -6.10 16.00
N PRO A 208 -21.93 -7.27 16.08
CA PRO A 208 -22.12 -8.37 15.13
C PRO A 208 -23.57 -8.83 15.01
N TYR A 209 -24.31 -8.82 16.12
CA TYR A 209 -25.74 -9.15 16.17
C TYR A 209 -26.55 -8.29 15.18
N PHE A 210 -26.53 -6.96 15.35
CA PHE A 210 -27.27 -6.04 14.47
C PHE A 210 -26.74 -6.03 13.04
N THR A 211 -25.45 -6.29 12.84
CA THR A 211 -24.88 -6.49 11.50
C THR A 211 -25.44 -7.74 10.82
N GLY A 212 -25.66 -8.83 11.57
CA GLY A 212 -26.36 -10.01 11.08
C GLY A 212 -27.78 -9.68 10.63
N ASN A 213 -28.57 -9.04 11.50
CA ASN A 213 -29.94 -8.64 11.14
C ASN A 213 -29.99 -7.69 9.94
N LEU A 214 -29.03 -6.77 9.82
CA LEU A 214 -28.94 -5.90 8.65
C LEU A 214 -28.67 -6.71 7.37
N ARG A 215 -27.79 -7.72 7.42
CA ARG A 215 -27.53 -8.61 6.27
C ARG A 215 -28.77 -9.39 5.88
N ASP A 216 -29.56 -9.86 6.84
CA ASP A 216 -30.81 -10.57 6.57
C ASP A 216 -31.80 -9.68 5.81
N GLU A 217 -31.99 -8.43 6.27
CA GLU A 217 -32.86 -7.47 5.57
C GLU A 217 -32.29 -7.06 4.21
N GLN A 218 -30.97 -6.94 4.08
CA GLN A 218 -30.32 -6.68 2.79
C GLN A 218 -30.54 -7.84 1.79
N LEU A 219 -30.37 -9.09 2.22
CA LEU A 219 -30.64 -10.26 1.39
C LEU A 219 -32.11 -10.31 0.98
N ARG A 220 -33.03 -10.08 1.92
CA ARG A 220 -34.47 -10.06 1.64
C ARG A 220 -34.89 -9.01 0.61
N ILE A 221 -34.26 -7.82 0.62
CA ILE A 221 -34.67 -6.67 -0.21
C ILE A 221 -33.88 -6.61 -1.52
N TYR A 222 -32.59 -6.94 -1.49
CA TYR A 222 -31.64 -6.68 -2.58
C TYR A 222 -31.01 -7.94 -3.17
N ASP A 223 -31.26 -9.13 -2.60
CA ASP A 223 -30.61 -10.40 -2.94
C ASP A 223 -29.07 -10.35 -2.90
N LYS A 224 -28.53 -9.45 -2.07
CA LYS A 224 -27.09 -9.29 -1.84
C LYS A 224 -26.84 -8.58 -0.53
N THR A 225 -25.66 -8.81 0.02
CA THR A 225 -25.17 -8.07 1.19
C THR A 225 -24.29 -6.88 0.76
N VAL A 226 -24.41 -5.78 1.50
CA VAL A 226 -23.57 -4.60 1.31
C VAL A 226 -22.84 -4.33 2.63
N SER A 227 -21.51 -4.40 2.58
CA SER A 227 -20.68 -4.06 3.74
C SER A 227 -20.69 -2.55 3.99
N LEU A 228 -20.88 -2.16 5.25
CA LEU A 228 -20.74 -0.78 5.71
C LEU A 228 -19.26 -0.46 5.92
N LEU A 229 -18.76 0.53 5.19
CA LEU A 229 -17.33 0.85 5.16
C LEU A 229 -17.04 2.05 6.07
N SER A 230 -16.20 1.86 7.08
CA SER A 230 -15.72 2.99 7.88
C SER A 230 -14.77 3.86 7.06
N PRO A 231 -14.83 5.20 7.19
CA PRO A 231 -13.80 6.05 6.61
C PRO A 231 -12.47 5.73 7.30
N GLY A 232 -11.41 5.62 6.50
CA GLY A 232 -10.03 5.51 6.98
C GLY A 232 -9.32 6.85 6.80
N ASP A 233 -8.42 7.15 7.73
CA ASP A 233 -7.79 8.47 7.88
C ASP A 233 -6.96 8.93 6.66
N THR A 234 -6.50 7.99 5.83
CA THR A 234 -5.46 8.23 4.81
C THR A 234 -5.95 8.25 3.36
N LYS A 235 -7.25 8.05 3.10
CA LYS A 235 -7.79 8.03 1.73
C LYS A 235 -9.08 8.83 1.64
N TRP A 236 -9.08 9.89 0.84
CA TRP A 236 -10.26 10.75 0.59
C TRP A 236 -11.51 9.98 0.15
N ASN A 237 -11.32 8.93 -0.64
CA ASN A 237 -12.39 8.04 -1.10
C ASN A 237 -13.12 7.30 0.04
N SER A 238 -12.53 7.23 1.24
CA SER A 238 -13.09 6.47 2.35
C SER A 238 -14.41 7.07 2.85
N TYR A 239 -14.52 8.41 2.87
CA TYR A 239 -15.76 9.11 3.19
C TYR A 239 -16.84 8.87 2.13
N TYR A 240 -16.46 8.93 0.84
CA TYR A 240 -17.37 8.60 -0.25
C TYR A 240 -17.90 7.17 -0.12
N PHE A 241 -17.02 6.18 0.09
CA PHE A 241 -17.43 4.79 0.24
C PHE A 241 -18.27 4.55 1.49
N CYS A 242 -17.97 5.23 2.60
CA CYS A 242 -18.80 5.22 3.80
C CYS A 242 -20.23 5.66 3.48
N PHE A 243 -20.41 6.86 2.94
CA PHE A 243 -21.74 7.41 2.66
C PHE A 243 -22.46 6.62 1.57
N HIS A 244 -21.75 6.20 0.54
CA HIS A 244 -22.32 5.37 -0.53
C HIS A 244 -22.79 4.01 -0.01
N SER A 245 -22.06 3.40 0.93
CA SER A 245 -22.49 2.14 1.55
C SER A 245 -23.80 2.30 2.32
N ILE A 246 -23.96 3.40 3.07
CA ILE A 246 -25.20 3.74 3.79
C ILE A 246 -26.34 3.97 2.79
N LEU A 247 -26.10 4.73 1.72
CA LEU A 247 -27.12 5.01 0.70
C LEU A 247 -27.57 3.73 -0.01
N LYS A 248 -26.64 2.83 -0.34
CA LYS A 248 -26.95 1.53 -0.95
C LYS A 248 -27.78 0.63 -0.03
N THR A 249 -27.62 0.74 1.29
CA THR A 249 -28.39 -0.05 2.26
C THR A 249 -29.53 0.72 2.93
N LYS A 250 -29.89 1.90 2.40
CA LYS A 250 -30.84 2.83 3.03
C LYS A 250 -32.20 2.20 3.32
N VAL A 251 -32.74 1.41 2.40
CA VAL A 251 -34.08 0.80 2.56
C VAL A 251 -34.02 -0.28 3.66
N ALA A 252 -33.01 -1.15 3.63
CA ALA A 252 -32.80 -2.16 4.67
C ALA A 252 -32.58 -1.52 6.05
N LEU A 253 -31.81 -0.44 6.16
CA LEU A 253 -31.61 0.29 7.41
C LEU A 253 -32.93 0.85 7.97
N LYS A 254 -33.78 1.40 7.10
CA LYS A 254 -35.11 1.90 7.51
C LYS A 254 -36.02 0.79 8.01
N PHE A 255 -36.08 -0.35 7.32
CA PHE A 255 -36.86 -1.51 7.76
C PHE A 255 -36.36 -2.06 9.10
N LEU A 256 -35.05 -2.18 9.25
CA LEU A 256 -34.44 -2.65 10.49
C LEU A 256 -34.76 -1.68 11.65
N SER A 257 -34.65 -0.38 11.42
CA SER A 257 -35.01 0.62 12.42
C SER A 257 -36.49 0.51 12.82
N ALA A 258 -37.41 0.36 11.87
CA ALA A 258 -38.84 0.19 12.16
C ALA A 258 -39.14 -1.11 12.95
N LYS A 259 -38.37 -2.18 12.72
CA LYS A 259 -38.53 -3.47 13.41
C LYS A 259 -38.15 -3.40 14.89
N PHE A 260 -37.12 -2.61 15.23
CA PHE A 260 -36.56 -2.51 16.57
C PHE A 260 -36.99 -1.27 17.35
N ASN A 261 -37.44 -0.20 16.67
CA ASN A 261 -38.13 0.95 17.27
C ASN A 261 -39.65 0.78 17.14
N LYS A 262 -40.19 -0.30 17.71
CA LYS A 262 -41.63 -0.32 17.98
C LYS A 262 -41.89 0.69 19.09
N HIS A 263 -42.78 1.65 18.82
CA HIS A 263 -43.42 2.43 19.87
C HIS A 263 -43.95 1.52 20.98
#